data_AF-A0A6B3C8V3-F1
#
_entry.id   AF-A0A6B3C8V3-F1
#
_cell.length_a   1.000
_cell.length_b   1.000
_cell.length_c   1.000
_cell.angle_alpha   90.00
_cell.angle_beta   90.00
_cell.angle_gamma   90.00
#
_symmetry.space_group_name_H-M   'P 1'
#
loop_
_entity.id
_entity.type
_entity.pdbx_description
1 polymer ?
#
loop_
_entity_poly.entity_id
_entity_poly.type
_entity_poly.pdbx_seq_one_letter_code
_entity_poly.pdbx_strand_id
1 'polypeptide(L)'
;DGATPQERPLRHVWNACLGAGRANEALRADWQAHFREAVEVLGARTVRFHGIFHDDMFVYRATYGGGFGPDNVLPEPVITFSYVDKVVDFILDVGARPFVELGFMPRALATQTQTLFWWKAHCSPPNDMGAWAELVRATVQQWVDRYGVD
;
A
#
# COMPACT_ATOMS: atom_id res chain seq x y z
N ASP A 1 -21.28 34.21 21.96
CA ASP A 1 -20.71 35.51 22.40
C ASP A 1 -21.45 36.72 21.82
N GLY A 2 -22.47 36.54 20.95
CA GLY A 2 -23.21 37.67 20.37
C GLY A 2 -22.42 38.39 19.26
N ALA A 3 -21.27 37.86 18.86
CA ALA A 3 -20.51 38.38 17.73
C ALA A 3 -21.19 38.01 16.42
N THR A 4 -21.13 38.92 15.44
CA THR A 4 -21.54 38.63 14.06
C THR A 4 -20.70 37.46 13.52
N PRO A 5 -21.32 36.37 13.03
CA PRO A 5 -20.58 35.25 12.48
C PRO A 5 -19.66 35.72 11.35
N GLN A 6 -18.38 35.40 11.42
CA GLN A 6 -17.49 35.61 10.28
C GLN A 6 -17.75 34.52 9.25
N GLU A 7 -18.26 34.90 8.09
CA GLU A 7 -18.36 33.98 6.96
C GLU A 7 -16.95 33.59 6.50
N ARG A 8 -16.64 32.31 6.63
CA ARG A 8 -15.40 31.71 6.15
C ARG A 8 -15.76 30.42 5.41
N PRO A 9 -15.05 30.07 4.31
CA PRO A 9 -15.25 28.79 3.65
C PRO A 9 -15.10 27.64 4.65
N LEU A 10 -16.07 26.73 4.68
CA LEU A 10 -16.01 25.55 5.53
C LEU A 10 -14.93 24.60 4.97
N ARG A 11 -13.89 24.33 5.78
CA ARG A 11 -12.84 23.39 5.38
C ARG A 11 -13.34 21.96 5.56
N HIS A 12 -13.56 21.25 4.44
CA HIS A 12 -14.05 19.87 4.44
C HIS A 12 -12.92 18.89 4.79
N VAL A 13 -12.55 18.82 6.08
CA VAL A 13 -11.49 17.92 6.56
C VAL A 13 -11.90 16.45 6.58
N TRP A 14 -13.19 16.16 6.68
CA TRP A 14 -13.73 14.80 6.82
C TRP A 14 -13.60 13.96 5.55
N ASN A 15 -13.40 14.57 4.37
CA ASN A 15 -13.18 13.85 3.11
C ASN A 15 -11.72 13.87 2.65
N ALA A 16 -10.80 14.38 3.50
CA ALA A 16 -9.39 14.49 3.15
C ALA A 16 -8.71 13.12 3.02
N CYS A 17 -9.01 12.18 3.92
CA CYS A 17 -8.43 10.83 3.92
C CYS A 17 -9.44 9.82 4.46
N LEU A 18 -9.64 8.73 3.71
CA LEU A 18 -10.40 7.58 4.15
C LEU A 18 -9.47 6.43 4.53
N GLY A 19 -9.84 5.68 5.57
CA GLY A 19 -9.21 4.41 5.89
C GLY A 19 -9.77 3.30 4.99
N ALA A 20 -8.91 2.38 4.61
CA ALA A 20 -9.26 1.11 3.98
C ALA A 20 -8.53 -0.04 4.67
N GLY A 21 -8.87 -1.28 4.31
CA GLY A 21 -8.24 -2.48 4.84
C GLY A 21 -6.80 -2.66 4.35
N ARG A 22 -6.52 -3.74 3.63
CA ARG A 22 -5.16 -4.02 3.10
C ARG A 22 -5.08 -3.82 1.59
N ALA A 23 -3.89 -3.50 1.08
CA ALA A 23 -3.63 -3.19 -0.32
C ALA A 23 -4.24 -4.21 -1.31
N ASN A 24 -4.11 -5.51 -1.02
CA ASN A 24 -4.61 -6.57 -1.88
C ASN A 24 -6.14 -6.52 -2.08
N GLU A 25 -6.90 -6.01 -1.11
CA GLU A 25 -8.35 -5.88 -1.23
C GLU A 25 -8.74 -4.90 -2.34
N ALA A 26 -7.90 -3.91 -2.64
CA ALA A 26 -8.12 -2.95 -3.72
C ALA A 26 -7.99 -3.56 -5.13
N LEU A 27 -7.53 -4.81 -5.24
CA LEU A 27 -7.56 -5.59 -6.48
C LEU A 27 -8.95 -6.19 -6.75
N ARG A 28 -9.86 -6.21 -5.76
CA ARG A 28 -11.18 -6.80 -5.91
C ARG A 28 -12.16 -5.81 -6.54
N ALA A 29 -12.97 -6.30 -7.48
CA ALA A 29 -13.94 -5.47 -8.21
C ALA A 29 -14.98 -4.80 -7.29
N ASP A 30 -15.41 -5.49 -6.23
CA ASP A 30 -16.39 -4.94 -5.26
C ASP A 30 -15.78 -3.80 -4.42
N TRP A 31 -14.53 -3.96 -3.98
CA TRP A 31 -13.80 -2.88 -3.31
C TRP A 31 -13.67 -1.66 -4.21
N GLN A 32 -13.30 -1.86 -5.49
CA GLN A 32 -13.17 -0.79 -6.47
C GLN A 32 -14.49 -0.07 -6.73
N ALA A 33 -15.61 -0.80 -6.80
CA ALA A 33 -16.93 -0.21 -6.94
C ALA A 33 -17.27 0.70 -5.75
N HIS A 34 -17.08 0.22 -4.52
CA HIS A 34 -17.34 1.01 -3.32
C HIS A 34 -16.41 2.23 -3.18
N PHE A 35 -15.13 2.08 -3.55
CA PHE A 35 -14.20 3.19 -3.48
C PHE A 35 -14.53 4.28 -4.49
N ARG A 36 -14.93 3.90 -5.72
CA ARG A 36 -15.40 4.86 -6.72
C ARG A 36 -16.61 5.65 -6.20
N GLU A 37 -17.60 4.98 -5.62
CA GLU A 37 -18.75 5.64 -5.00
C GLU A 37 -18.32 6.59 -3.88
N ALA A 38 -17.37 6.20 -3.03
CA ALA A 38 -16.85 7.08 -1.98
C ALA A 38 -16.16 8.34 -2.54
N VAL A 39 -15.45 8.23 -3.66
CA VAL A 39 -14.85 9.39 -4.34
C VAL A 39 -15.93 10.28 -4.95
N GLU A 40 -16.88 9.70 -5.70
CA GLU A 40 -17.94 10.45 -6.40
C GLU A 40 -18.94 11.12 -5.45
N VAL A 41 -19.39 10.41 -4.42
CA VAL A 41 -20.48 10.86 -3.53
C VAL A 41 -19.93 11.63 -2.32
N LEU A 42 -18.84 11.18 -1.71
CA LEU A 42 -18.29 11.79 -0.49
C LEU A 42 -17.15 12.79 -0.79
N GLY A 43 -16.63 12.80 -2.03
CA GLY A 43 -15.49 13.63 -2.41
C GLY A 43 -14.19 13.17 -1.74
N ALA A 44 -14.02 11.86 -1.53
CA ALA A 44 -12.83 11.30 -0.92
C ALA A 44 -11.57 11.64 -1.73
N ARG A 45 -10.58 12.30 -1.10
CA ARG A 45 -9.38 12.79 -1.80
C ARG A 45 -8.19 11.86 -1.71
N THR A 46 -8.06 11.16 -0.58
CA THR A 46 -6.97 10.21 -0.36
C THR A 46 -7.46 8.96 0.36
N VAL A 47 -6.71 7.87 0.19
CA VAL A 47 -6.98 6.59 0.86
C VAL A 47 -5.72 6.05 1.53
N ARG A 48 -5.86 5.59 2.77
CA ARG A 48 -4.79 4.99 3.57
C ARG A 48 -5.14 3.54 3.90
N PHE A 49 -4.24 2.62 3.56
CA PHE A 49 -4.39 1.19 3.80
C PHE A 49 -3.07 0.56 4.23
N HIS A 50 -3.16 -0.64 4.79
CA HIS A 50 -2.00 -1.43 5.23
C HIS A 50 -1.47 -2.35 4.12
N GLY A 51 -0.25 -2.87 4.31
CA GLY A 51 0.17 -4.10 3.63
C GLY A 51 0.60 -3.94 2.18
N ILE A 52 1.10 -2.77 1.78
CA ILE A 52 1.67 -2.59 0.43
C ILE A 52 2.87 -3.53 0.17
N PHE A 53 3.62 -3.87 1.22
CA PHE A 53 4.73 -4.82 1.20
C PHE A 53 4.38 -6.20 1.77
N HIS A 54 3.09 -6.47 2.02
CA HIS A 54 2.67 -7.78 2.47
C HIS A 54 2.90 -8.85 1.38
N ASP A 55 3.13 -10.10 1.77
CA ASP A 55 3.51 -11.17 0.84
C ASP A 55 2.44 -11.46 -0.24
N ASP A 56 1.17 -11.16 0.01
CA ASP A 56 0.09 -11.28 -0.98
C ASP A 56 0.12 -10.20 -2.08
N MET A 57 0.93 -9.15 -1.90
CA MET A 57 1.27 -8.17 -2.94
C MET A 57 2.49 -8.61 -3.76
N PHE A 58 3.18 -9.69 -3.34
CA PHE A 58 4.34 -10.28 -4.02
C PHE A 58 5.52 -9.32 -4.27
N VAL A 59 5.62 -8.23 -3.50
CA VAL A 59 6.58 -7.15 -3.81
C VAL A 59 8.02 -7.59 -3.66
N TYR A 60 8.34 -8.40 -2.65
CA TYR A 60 9.71 -8.83 -2.36
C TYR A 60 9.79 -10.36 -2.24
N ARG A 61 10.69 -11.00 -3.00
CA ARG A 61 10.90 -12.46 -2.96
C ARG A 61 12.38 -12.80 -2.97
N ALA A 62 12.87 -13.44 -1.91
CA ALA A 62 14.25 -13.95 -1.84
C ALA A 62 14.37 -15.44 -2.22
N THR A 63 13.23 -16.11 -2.38
CA THR A 63 13.16 -17.51 -2.79
C THR A 63 12.19 -17.68 -3.96
N TYR A 64 12.43 -18.71 -4.77
CA TYR A 64 11.53 -19.14 -5.82
C TYR A 64 11.18 -20.61 -5.64
N GLY A 65 9.88 -20.87 -5.62
CA GLY A 65 9.29 -22.13 -5.19
C GLY A 65 7.87 -21.87 -4.68
N GLY A 66 7.12 -22.93 -4.42
CA GLY A 66 5.66 -22.84 -4.16
C GLY A 66 4.84 -24.00 -4.73
N GLY A 67 5.46 -25.16 -4.91
CA GLY A 67 4.81 -26.40 -5.36
C GLY A 67 5.22 -27.57 -4.46
N PHE A 68 5.25 -28.79 -5.00
CA PHE A 68 5.59 -30.00 -4.24
C PHE A 68 7.09 -30.18 -3.94
N GLY A 69 7.93 -29.21 -4.30
CA GLY A 69 9.39 -29.26 -4.11
C GLY A 69 9.92 -28.19 -3.14
N PRO A 70 11.18 -28.29 -2.71
CA PRO A 70 11.80 -27.28 -1.87
C PRO A 70 11.93 -25.95 -2.61
N ASP A 71 11.80 -24.86 -1.87
CA ASP A 71 12.09 -23.53 -2.39
C ASP A 71 13.59 -23.38 -2.65
N ASN A 72 13.94 -22.76 -3.78
CA ASN A 72 15.32 -22.40 -4.09
C ASN A 72 15.57 -20.95 -3.66
N VAL A 73 16.71 -20.71 -3.00
CA VAL A 73 17.17 -19.35 -2.71
C VAL A 73 17.60 -18.70 -4.02
N LEU A 74 17.12 -17.49 -4.27
CA LEU A 74 17.50 -16.73 -5.45
C LEU A 74 18.90 -16.12 -5.25
N PRO A 75 19.70 -15.96 -6.32
CA PRO A 75 21.00 -15.27 -6.24
C PRO A 75 20.86 -13.85 -5.67
N GLU A 76 19.77 -13.16 -6.04
CA GLU A 76 19.37 -11.85 -5.53
C GLU A 76 17.85 -11.80 -5.32
N PRO A 77 17.36 -11.03 -4.34
CA PRO A 77 15.92 -10.84 -4.15
C PRO A 77 15.28 -10.16 -5.36
N VAL A 78 14.12 -10.65 -5.77
CA VAL A 78 13.29 -10.02 -6.79
C VAL A 78 12.35 -9.01 -6.14
N ILE A 79 12.38 -7.78 -6.65
CA ILE A 79 11.40 -6.73 -6.32
C ILE A 79 10.48 -6.53 -7.53
N THR A 80 9.16 -6.59 -7.32
CA THR A 80 8.17 -6.40 -8.39
C THR A 80 7.00 -5.56 -7.92
N PHE A 81 6.42 -4.77 -8.83
CA PHE A 81 5.32 -3.87 -8.55
C PHE A 81 4.01 -4.27 -9.26
N SER A 82 3.93 -5.47 -9.83
CA SER A 82 2.80 -5.87 -10.68
C SER A 82 1.42 -5.71 -10.04
N TYR A 83 1.28 -5.91 -8.73
CA TYR A 83 0.01 -5.70 -8.01
C TYR A 83 -0.08 -4.31 -7.39
N VAL A 84 1.04 -3.76 -6.93
CA VAL A 84 1.11 -2.39 -6.40
C VAL A 84 0.68 -1.39 -7.46
N ASP A 85 1.22 -1.50 -8.68
CA ASP A 85 0.89 -0.63 -9.80
C ASP A 85 -0.61 -0.70 -10.13
N LYS A 86 -1.23 -1.90 -10.13
CA LYS A 86 -2.68 -2.04 -10.35
C LYS A 86 -3.51 -1.30 -9.31
N VAL A 87 -3.10 -1.37 -8.04
CA VAL A 87 -3.79 -0.67 -6.94
C VAL A 87 -3.63 0.84 -7.08
N VAL A 88 -2.41 1.31 -7.32
CA VAL A 88 -2.12 2.74 -7.43
C VAL A 88 -2.76 3.34 -8.69
N ASP A 89 -2.65 2.66 -9.84
CA ASP A 89 -3.30 3.05 -11.10
C ASP A 89 -4.81 3.23 -10.91
N PHE A 90 -5.47 2.27 -10.26
CA PHE A 90 -6.91 2.36 -9.99
C PHE A 90 -7.26 3.56 -9.09
N ILE A 91 -6.51 3.80 -8.02
CA ILE A 91 -6.77 4.92 -7.09
C ILE A 91 -6.64 6.27 -7.80
N LEU A 92 -5.60 6.41 -8.65
CA LEU A 92 -5.38 7.62 -9.44
C LEU A 92 -6.45 7.79 -10.52
N ASP A 93 -6.85 6.71 -11.20
CA ASP A 93 -7.89 6.71 -12.24
C ASP A 93 -9.24 7.24 -11.71
N VAL A 94 -9.62 6.85 -10.49
CA VAL A 94 -10.86 7.36 -9.86
C VAL A 94 -10.73 8.78 -9.28
N GLY A 95 -9.55 9.42 -9.37
CA GLY A 95 -9.34 10.81 -8.95
C GLY A 95 -8.93 10.99 -7.48
N ALA A 96 -8.55 9.92 -6.79
CA ALA A 96 -7.99 9.98 -5.43
C ALA A 96 -6.47 9.76 -5.43
N ARG A 97 -5.82 9.93 -4.28
CA ARG A 97 -4.37 9.65 -4.12
C ARG A 97 -4.10 8.68 -2.97
N PRO A 98 -3.11 7.77 -3.09
CA PRO A 98 -2.71 6.93 -1.97
C PRO A 98 -1.99 7.76 -0.90
N PHE A 99 -2.45 7.68 0.35
CA PHE A 99 -1.66 8.03 1.51
C PHE A 99 -0.91 6.77 1.93
N VAL A 100 0.30 6.64 1.41
CA VAL A 100 1.14 5.43 1.51
C VAL A 100 1.56 5.14 2.95
N GLU A 101 1.39 3.88 3.35
CA GLU A 101 2.05 3.27 4.50
C GLU A 101 3.07 2.24 4.00
N LEU A 102 4.35 2.42 4.35
CA LEU A 102 5.42 1.48 4.01
C LEU A 102 5.45 0.32 5.02
N GLY A 103 4.68 -0.73 4.72
CA GLY A 103 4.59 -1.93 5.56
C GLY A 103 3.59 -2.93 4.99
N PHE A 104 3.39 -4.09 5.61
CA PHE A 104 4.17 -4.65 6.71
C PHE A 104 5.49 -5.26 6.21
N MET A 105 6.25 -5.96 7.04
CA MET A 105 7.52 -6.56 6.62
C MET A 105 7.27 -7.74 5.67
N PRO A 106 7.95 -7.84 4.51
CA PRO A 106 7.94 -9.08 3.74
C PRO A 106 8.52 -10.23 4.55
N ARG A 107 7.97 -11.45 4.46
CA ARG A 107 8.43 -12.58 5.29
C ARG A 107 9.92 -12.87 5.16
N ALA A 108 10.45 -12.75 3.95
CA ALA A 108 11.87 -13.00 3.68
C ALA A 108 12.81 -11.97 4.34
N LEU A 109 12.30 -10.79 4.71
CA LEU A 109 13.03 -9.77 5.44
C LEU A 109 12.69 -9.75 6.94
N ALA A 110 11.68 -10.47 7.41
CA ALA A 110 11.28 -10.40 8.81
C ALA A 110 12.28 -11.12 9.73
N THR A 111 12.76 -10.44 10.79
CA THR A 111 13.57 -11.06 11.85
C THR A 111 12.77 -12.10 12.65
N GLN A 112 11.47 -11.88 12.85
CA GLN A 112 10.60 -12.79 13.59
C GLN A 112 9.37 -13.16 12.76
N THR A 113 8.95 -14.42 12.87
CA THR A 113 7.82 -14.94 12.10
C THR A 113 6.48 -14.80 12.83
N GLN A 114 6.44 -14.18 14.01
CA GLN A 114 5.17 -13.87 14.68
C GLN A 114 4.39 -12.85 13.85
N THR A 115 3.09 -13.04 13.75
CA THR A 115 2.25 -12.25 12.86
C THR A 115 1.10 -11.56 13.58
N LEU A 116 0.65 -10.43 13.03
CA LEU A 116 -0.59 -9.75 13.39
C LEU A 116 -1.70 -10.03 12.37
N PHE A 117 -2.95 -9.90 12.81
CA PHE A 117 -4.17 -10.12 12.03
C PHE A 117 -4.35 -11.55 11.49
N TRP A 118 -5.56 -11.84 11.00
CA TRP A 118 -5.90 -13.14 10.42
C TRP A 118 -5.11 -13.42 9.13
N TRP A 119 -4.69 -12.37 8.42
CA TRP A 119 -3.94 -12.44 7.18
C TRP A 119 -2.42 -12.48 7.36
N LYS A 120 -1.93 -12.63 8.61
CA LYS A 120 -0.54 -12.96 8.94
C LYS A 120 0.50 -11.89 8.57
N ALA A 121 0.23 -10.64 8.92
CA ALA A 121 1.19 -9.54 8.75
C ALA A 121 2.46 -9.74 9.60
N HIS A 122 3.65 -9.68 9.00
CA HIS A 122 4.90 -9.69 9.76
C HIS A 122 5.27 -8.28 10.26
N CYS A 123 5.42 -8.11 11.57
CA CYS A 123 5.60 -6.78 12.19
C CYS A 123 6.96 -6.59 12.86
N SER A 124 7.90 -7.52 12.67
CA SER A 124 9.25 -7.40 13.19
C SER A 124 10.10 -6.45 12.34
N PRO A 125 11.17 -5.87 12.90
CA PRO A 125 12.22 -5.21 12.13
C PRO A 125 12.82 -6.12 11.05
N PRO A 126 13.43 -5.54 9.99
CA PRO A 126 14.06 -6.33 8.96
C PRO A 126 15.33 -7.03 9.50
N ASN A 127 15.63 -8.21 8.97
CA ASN A 127 16.87 -8.93 9.24
C ASN A 127 18.09 -8.29 8.55
N ASP A 128 17.84 -7.49 7.50
CA ASP A 128 18.81 -6.70 6.77
C ASP A 128 18.21 -5.31 6.47
N MET A 129 18.76 -4.28 7.13
CA MET A 129 18.34 -2.89 6.94
C MET A 129 18.70 -2.32 5.57
N GLY A 130 19.76 -2.82 4.93
CA GLY A 130 20.15 -2.43 3.58
C GLY A 130 19.13 -2.93 2.56
N ALA A 131 18.75 -4.20 2.65
CA ALA A 131 17.71 -4.77 1.79
C ALA A 131 16.34 -4.08 1.98
N TRP A 132 15.99 -3.70 3.23
CA TRP A 132 14.80 -2.89 3.49
C TRP A 132 14.88 -1.50 2.85
N ALA A 133 16.02 -0.81 2.97
CA ALA A 133 16.22 0.51 2.36
C ALA A 133 16.13 0.44 0.83
N GLU A 134 16.67 -0.61 0.22
CA GLU A 134 16.57 -0.83 -1.23
C GLU A 134 15.14 -1.16 -1.68
N LEU A 135 14.36 -1.92 -0.90
CA LEU A 135 12.92 -2.11 -1.16
C LEU A 135 12.17 -0.78 -1.17
N VAL A 136 12.39 0.07 -0.17
CA VAL A 136 11.76 1.40 -0.09
C VAL A 136 12.21 2.28 -1.25
N ARG A 137 13.51 2.32 -1.56
CA ARG A 137 14.07 3.09 -2.68
C ARG A 137 13.45 2.64 -4.00
N ALA A 138 13.44 1.35 -4.29
CA ALA A 138 12.88 0.80 -5.52
C ALA A 138 11.39 1.12 -5.66
N THR A 139 10.64 1.08 -4.56
CA THR A 139 9.21 1.43 -4.56
C THR A 139 8.98 2.90 -4.92
N VAL A 140 9.72 3.81 -4.27
CA VAL A 140 9.61 5.24 -4.57
C VAL A 140 10.06 5.53 -6.01
N GLN A 141 11.17 4.91 -6.45
CA GLN A 141 11.66 5.07 -7.81
C GLN A 141 10.65 4.58 -8.85
N GLN A 142 10.01 3.43 -8.63
CA GLN A 142 8.95 2.92 -9.50
C GLN A 142 7.82 3.95 -9.67
N TRP A 143 7.38 4.59 -8.58
CA TRP A 143 6.33 5.59 -8.66
C TRP A 143 6.79 6.87 -9.34
N VAL A 144 8.03 7.30 -9.11
CA VAL A 144 8.63 8.42 -9.84
C VAL A 144 8.69 8.13 -11.34
N ASP A 145 9.15 6.95 -11.72
CA ASP A 145 9.29 6.54 -13.12
C ASP A 145 7.92 6.40 -13.81
N ARG A 146 6.90 5.90 -13.09
CA ARG A 146 5.56 5.62 -13.63
C ARG A 146 4.65 6.86 -13.63
N TYR A 147 4.71 7.68 -12.59
CA TYR A 147 3.75 8.77 -12.36
C TYR A 147 4.38 10.17 -12.36
N GLY A 148 5.71 10.28 -12.37
CA GLY A 148 6.42 11.55 -12.29
C GLY A 148 6.54 12.11 -10.86
N VAL A 149 7.36 13.15 -10.71
CA VAL A 149 7.51 13.91 -9.46
C VAL A 149 6.65 15.18 -9.41
N ASP A 150 6.10 15.59 -10.56
CA ASP A 150 5.37 16.85 -10.77
C ASP A 150 3.84 16.67 -10.70
#